data_AF-A0A949LWU1-F1
#
_entry.id   AF-A0A949LWU1-F1
#
_cell.length_a   1.000
_cell.length_b   1.000
_cell.length_c   1.000
_cell.angle_alpha   90.00
_cell.angle_beta   90.00
_cell.angle_gamma   90.00
#
_symmetry.space_group_name_H-M   'P 1'
#
loop_
_entity.id
_entity.type
_entity.pdbx_description
1 polymer ?
#
loop_
_entity_poly.entity_id
_entity_poly.type
_entity_poly.pdbx_seq_one_letter_code
_entity_poly.pdbx_strand_id
1 'polypeptide(L)'
;MIKQGWTQVSEETRDRGADAVPEVDGGRSERAGDQRRRLGAIGGWAVLLVMLFIALLGNLAATGRAFATHKIVTAEGRSALDILSRPMPRGASADAYEAYSELVLAADPLATDLAALASEQVLERDSARPFVWARLAYSLSQSATAGGEPLPDRAVEALGRSMELCPVCSPDLVRWRFSFVLAHWSDIPDSLRRQAFRDSELLRRSGEDAEFFADLRAMARREGIPFDAYREDAARASAGRRQVSDPPQAVAPG
;
A
#
# COMPACT_ATOMS: atom_id res chain seq x y z
N MET A 1 5.28 8.04 -6.51
CA MET A 1 4.19 8.87 -5.94
C MET A 1 3.01 8.07 -5.35
N ILE A 2 3.13 6.75 -5.16
CA ILE A 2 2.00 5.90 -4.72
C ILE A 2 1.88 5.75 -3.18
N LYS A 3 2.70 6.48 -2.40
CA LYS A 3 2.77 6.33 -0.95
C LYS A 3 1.61 6.99 -0.16
N GLN A 4 0.82 7.88 -0.75
CA GLN A 4 -0.08 8.75 0.03
C GLN A 4 -1.55 8.31 0.13
N GLY A 5 -2.00 7.32 -0.64
CA GLY A 5 -3.43 6.96 -0.69
C GLY A 5 -3.95 6.03 0.41
N TRP A 6 -3.08 5.40 1.20
CA TRP A 6 -3.46 4.21 1.99
C TRP A 6 -3.68 4.42 3.49
N THR A 7 -3.40 5.61 4.04
CA THR A 7 -3.44 5.84 5.50
C THR A 7 -4.75 6.43 6.04
N GLN A 8 -5.75 6.76 5.21
CA GLN A 8 -6.94 7.49 5.67
C GLN A 8 -8.18 6.66 6.05
N VAL A 9 -8.19 5.32 5.87
CA VAL A 9 -9.45 4.53 5.95
C VAL A 9 -9.72 3.91 7.35
N SER A 10 -8.84 4.04 8.34
CA SER A 10 -8.94 3.23 9.58
C SER A 10 -9.53 3.87 10.84
N GLU A 11 -10.00 5.12 10.82
CA GLU A 11 -10.42 5.81 12.07
C GLU A 11 -11.93 5.91 12.31
N GLU A 12 -12.78 5.56 11.34
CA GLU A 12 -14.22 5.78 11.46
C GLU A 12 -14.98 4.47 11.69
N THR A 13 -14.88 3.88 12.89
CA THR A 13 -15.88 2.96 13.48
C THR A 13 -15.40 2.40 14.82
N ARG A 14 -15.48 3.21 15.88
CA ARG A 14 -15.49 2.65 17.24
C ARG A 14 -16.26 3.52 18.22
N ASP A 15 -17.58 3.58 18.01
CA ASP A 15 -18.49 3.93 19.09
C ASP A 15 -19.86 3.25 18.89
N ARG A 16 -20.50 2.88 20.01
CA ARG A 16 -21.61 1.91 20.23
C ARG A 16 -21.08 0.53 20.67
N GLY A 17 -21.36 0.02 21.85
CA GLY A 17 -22.30 0.40 22.89
C GLY A 17 -22.61 -0.90 23.63
N ALA A 18 -22.27 -0.98 24.92
CA ALA A 18 -22.60 -2.14 25.74
C ALA A 18 -23.13 -1.64 27.09
N ASP A 19 -24.46 -1.56 27.15
CA ASP A 19 -25.24 -1.29 28.35
C ASP A 19 -25.38 -2.57 29.22
N ALA A 20 -25.14 -2.37 30.52
CA ALA A 20 -25.91 -2.83 31.70
C ALA A 20 -26.13 -4.36 31.99
N VAL A 21 -25.66 -4.96 33.13
CA VAL A 21 -26.16 -4.94 34.56
C VAL A 21 -26.66 -6.38 34.95
N PRO A 22 -26.76 -6.88 36.22
CA PRO A 22 -26.09 -6.58 37.53
C PRO A 22 -25.66 -7.80 38.42
N GLU A 23 -25.14 -7.47 39.63
CA GLU A 23 -25.43 -8.09 40.98
C GLU A 23 -24.73 -9.40 41.41
N VAL A 24 -24.37 -9.72 42.67
CA VAL A 24 -24.62 -9.23 44.06
C VAL A 24 -23.41 -9.62 44.95
N ASP A 25 -22.97 -8.67 45.79
CA ASP A 25 -22.63 -8.67 47.23
C ASP A 25 -21.66 -9.67 47.92
N GLY A 26 -20.90 -9.10 48.88
CA GLY A 26 -20.27 -9.86 49.96
C GLY A 26 -19.01 -9.25 50.59
N GLY A 27 -19.17 -8.35 51.58
CA GLY A 27 -18.30 -8.41 52.78
C GLY A 27 -17.28 -7.30 53.05
N ARG A 28 -17.77 -6.19 53.62
CA ARG A 28 -17.28 -5.52 54.85
C ARG A 28 -15.83 -5.79 55.31
N SER A 29 -14.94 -4.80 55.20
CA SER A 29 -14.06 -4.34 56.30
C SER A 29 -13.31 -3.05 55.96
N GLU A 30 -13.21 -2.17 56.96
CA GLU A 30 -12.15 -1.18 57.19
C GLU A 30 -12.07 0.10 56.35
N ARG A 31 -12.81 1.08 56.88
CA ARG A 31 -12.55 2.52 56.82
C ARG A 31 -11.14 2.82 57.38
N ALA A 32 -10.17 3.19 56.54
CA ALA A 32 -9.01 4.06 56.91
C ALA A 32 -8.01 4.33 55.74
N GLY A 33 -8.45 4.54 54.50
CA GLY A 33 -7.48 4.70 53.39
C GLY A 33 -7.87 5.57 52.19
N ASP A 34 -9.01 6.27 52.21
CA ASP A 34 -9.60 6.81 50.97
C ASP A 34 -9.06 8.19 50.53
N GLN A 35 -8.33 8.92 51.38
CA GLN A 35 -7.92 10.29 51.03
C GLN A 35 -6.59 10.37 50.26
N ARG A 36 -5.73 9.35 50.31
CA ARG A 36 -4.45 9.33 49.56
C ARG A 36 -4.55 8.72 48.16
N ARG A 37 -5.63 8.02 47.82
CA ARG A 37 -5.82 7.42 46.48
C ARG A 37 -6.39 8.39 45.44
N ARG A 38 -7.11 9.44 45.88
CA ARG A 38 -7.71 10.43 44.95
C ARG A 38 -6.70 11.45 44.39
N LEU A 39 -5.57 11.69 45.08
CA LEU A 39 -4.50 12.57 44.58
C LEU A 39 -3.55 11.87 43.59
N GLY A 40 -3.46 10.53 43.62
CA GLY A 40 -2.66 9.77 42.65
C GLY A 40 -3.34 9.59 41.29
N ALA A 41 -4.67 9.59 41.25
CA ALA A 41 -5.42 9.41 40.00
C ALA A 41 -5.33 10.63 39.07
N ILE A 42 -5.34 11.85 39.61
CA ILE A 42 -5.32 13.08 38.79
C ILE A 42 -3.93 13.30 38.16
N GLY A 43 -2.84 12.96 38.86
CA GLY A 43 -1.48 13.08 38.33
C GLY A 43 -1.18 12.12 37.17
N GLY A 44 -1.75 10.90 37.21
CA GLY A 44 -1.59 9.91 36.14
C GLY A 44 -2.19 10.38 34.80
N TRP A 45 -3.37 11.00 34.84
CA TRP A 45 -4.04 11.50 33.62
C TRP A 45 -3.29 12.66 32.97
N ALA A 46 -2.69 13.56 33.76
CA ALA A 46 -1.92 14.67 33.22
C ALA A 46 -0.66 14.19 32.46
N VAL A 47 0.05 13.18 33.00
CA VAL A 47 1.23 12.60 32.33
C VAL A 47 0.82 11.86 31.05
N LEU A 48 -0.31 11.16 31.06
CA LEU A 48 -0.84 10.45 29.89
C LEU A 48 -1.25 11.41 28.78
N LEU A 49 -1.89 12.54 29.11
CA LEU A 49 -2.26 13.58 28.15
C LEU A 49 -1.03 14.30 27.56
N VAL A 50 -0.01 14.57 28.37
CA VAL A 50 1.25 15.17 27.87
C VAL A 50 2.01 14.20 26.96
N MET A 51 2.09 12.92 27.31
CA MET A 51 2.68 11.89 26.44
C MET A 51 1.90 11.74 25.13
N LEU A 52 0.56 11.75 25.18
CA LEU A 52 -0.29 11.71 23.99
C LEU A 52 -0.07 12.96 23.11
N PHE A 53 0.03 14.15 23.71
CA PHE A 53 0.26 15.39 22.98
C PHE A 53 1.66 15.45 22.34
N ILE A 54 2.69 14.95 23.03
CA ILE A 54 4.05 14.82 22.48
C ILE A 54 4.08 13.79 21.33
N ALA A 55 3.38 12.66 21.48
CA ALA A 55 3.24 11.68 20.40
C ALA A 55 2.48 12.27 19.19
N LEU A 56 1.42 13.04 19.42
CA LEU A 56 0.68 13.74 18.37
C LEU A 56 1.54 14.78 17.64
N LEU A 57 2.30 15.60 18.39
CA LEU A 57 3.22 16.60 17.83
C LEU A 57 4.39 15.95 17.08
N GLY A 58 4.91 14.82 17.58
CA GLY A 58 5.95 14.05 16.89
C GLY A 58 5.48 13.48 15.56
N ASN A 59 4.24 12.98 15.51
CA ASN A 59 3.63 12.49 14.28
C ASN A 59 3.40 13.63 13.26
N LEU A 60 2.95 14.81 13.74
CA LEU A 60 2.81 16.01 12.91
C LEU A 60 4.15 16.50 12.32
N ALA A 61 5.25 16.44 13.08
CA ALA A 61 6.58 16.81 12.60
C ALA A 61 7.22 15.77 11.65
N ALA A 62 6.81 14.51 11.73
CA ALA A 62 7.19 13.46 10.79
C ALA A 62 6.41 13.60 9.46
N THR A 63 5.12 13.92 9.52
CA THR A 63 4.34 14.28 8.31
C THR A 63 4.83 15.57 7.65
N GLY A 64 5.30 16.56 8.43
CA GLY A 64 5.80 17.83 7.88
C GLY A 64 7.05 17.70 6.99
N ARG A 65 7.90 16.68 7.22
CA ARG A 65 9.08 16.45 6.38
C ARG A 65 8.78 15.66 5.10
N ALA A 66 7.66 14.93 5.03
CA ALA A 66 7.21 14.28 3.80
C ALA A 66 6.58 15.25 2.79
N PHE A 67 6.19 16.46 3.20
CA PHE A 67 5.73 17.52 2.30
C PHE A 67 6.84 18.40 1.73
N ALA A 68 8.08 18.30 2.24
CA ALA A 68 9.19 19.14 1.80
C ALA A 68 9.74 18.78 0.41
N THR A 69 9.35 17.65 -0.17
CA THR A 69 9.66 17.29 -1.57
C THR A 69 8.54 17.58 -2.57
N HIS A 70 7.45 18.21 -2.15
CA HIS A 70 6.33 18.59 -3.02
C HIS A 70 6.30 20.08 -3.39
N LYS A 71 7.45 20.77 -3.34
CA LYS A 71 7.65 22.07 -3.99
C LYS A 71 8.43 21.91 -5.30
N ILE A 72 7.86 21.13 -6.22
CA ILE A 72 7.92 21.48 -7.64
C ILE A 72 6.54 22.07 -7.98
N VAL A 73 6.13 23.08 -7.21
CA VAL A 73 5.21 24.08 -7.72
C VAL A 73 6.08 24.94 -8.62
N THR A 74 5.89 24.78 -9.92
CA THR A 74 6.49 25.60 -10.96
C THR A 74 6.50 27.06 -10.52
N ALA A 75 7.68 27.70 -10.58
CA ALA A 75 7.89 29.10 -10.21
C ALA A 75 7.00 30.11 -10.99
N GLU A 76 6.16 29.65 -11.91
CA GLU A 76 5.25 30.45 -12.74
C GLU A 76 3.79 30.49 -12.27
N GLY A 77 3.41 29.85 -11.15
CA GLY A 77 2.06 30.01 -10.59
C GLY A 77 0.90 29.54 -11.50
N ARG A 78 1.19 28.85 -12.61
CA ARG A 78 0.17 28.11 -13.35
C ARG A 78 -0.21 26.90 -12.50
N SER A 79 -1.49 26.76 -12.18
CA SER A 79 -1.97 25.57 -11.48
C SER A 79 -1.60 24.35 -12.31
N ALA A 80 -1.22 23.24 -11.67
CA ALA A 80 -1.00 21.98 -12.40
C ALA A 80 -2.21 21.64 -13.29
N LEU A 81 -3.41 22.01 -12.84
CA LEU A 81 -4.66 21.96 -13.59
C LEU A 81 -4.63 22.74 -14.91
N ASP A 82 -3.97 23.90 -15.01
CA ASP A 82 -3.82 24.65 -16.27
C ASP A 82 -2.95 23.89 -17.28
N ILE A 83 -1.89 23.23 -16.83
CA ILE A 83 -1.06 22.36 -17.68
C ILE A 83 -1.85 21.13 -18.13
N LEU A 84 -2.65 20.55 -17.23
CA LEU A 84 -3.54 19.42 -17.54
C LEU A 84 -4.69 19.80 -18.48
N SER A 85 -5.14 21.06 -18.46
CA SER A 85 -6.21 21.56 -19.31
C SER A 85 -5.81 21.73 -20.78
N ARG A 86 -4.50 21.71 -21.09
CA ARG A 86 -4.04 21.82 -22.47
C ARG A 86 -4.24 20.49 -23.19
N PRO A 87 -4.84 20.51 -24.40
CA PRO A 87 -4.94 19.31 -25.21
C PRO A 87 -3.53 18.79 -25.48
N MET A 88 -3.33 17.51 -25.18
CA MET A 88 -2.07 16.82 -25.43
C MET A 88 -1.65 16.96 -26.91
N PRO A 89 -0.38 17.30 -27.20
CA PRO A 89 0.08 17.38 -28.57
C PRO A 89 -0.01 16.01 -29.24
N ARG A 90 -0.77 15.92 -30.34
CA ARG A 90 -0.79 14.74 -31.20
C ARG A 90 0.63 14.51 -31.71
N GLY A 91 1.22 13.37 -31.37
CA GLY A 91 2.60 13.03 -31.75
C GLY A 91 3.65 13.22 -30.65
N ALA A 92 3.26 13.44 -29.40
CA ALA A 92 4.19 13.36 -28.28
C ALA A 92 4.86 11.96 -28.19
N SER A 93 6.06 11.92 -27.62
CA SER A 93 6.80 10.67 -27.41
C SER A 93 6.19 9.83 -26.28
N ALA A 94 6.52 8.55 -26.22
CA ALA A 94 6.14 7.66 -25.11
C ALA A 94 6.56 8.26 -23.75
N ASP A 95 7.77 8.81 -23.65
CA ASP A 95 8.26 9.45 -22.42
C ASP A 95 7.43 10.66 -22.01
N ALA A 96 6.98 11.47 -22.98
CA ALA A 96 6.15 12.63 -22.70
C ALA A 96 4.75 12.23 -22.19
N TYR A 97 4.14 11.20 -22.78
CA TYR A 97 2.88 10.64 -22.29
C TYR A 97 3.04 10.02 -20.90
N GLU A 98 4.17 9.36 -20.64
CA GLU A 98 4.43 8.75 -19.35
C GLU A 98 4.56 9.81 -18.26
N ALA A 99 5.42 10.81 -18.47
CA ALA A 99 5.60 11.93 -17.55
C ALA A 99 4.27 12.66 -17.28
N TYR A 100 3.43 12.82 -18.30
CA TYR A 100 2.10 13.39 -18.09
C TYR A 100 1.19 12.50 -17.26
N SER A 101 1.11 11.19 -17.55
CA SER A 101 0.28 10.27 -16.76
C SER A 101 0.67 10.28 -15.27
N GLU A 102 1.96 10.44 -14.97
CA GLU A 102 2.45 10.63 -13.61
C GLU A 102 2.03 11.97 -13.03
N LEU A 103 2.23 13.06 -13.78
CA LEU A 103 1.88 14.40 -13.35
C LEU A 103 0.38 14.58 -13.09
N VAL A 104 -0.48 13.91 -13.87
CA VAL A 104 -1.93 13.90 -13.68
C VAL A 104 -2.26 13.35 -12.29
N LEU A 105 -1.84 12.10 -12.01
CA LEU A 105 -2.11 11.46 -10.71
C LEU A 105 -1.41 12.16 -9.55
N ALA A 106 -0.30 12.84 -9.85
CA ALA A 106 0.42 13.65 -8.88
C ALA A 106 -0.37 14.89 -8.45
N ALA A 107 -0.99 15.57 -9.42
CA ALA A 107 -1.74 16.80 -9.21
C ALA A 107 -3.14 16.52 -8.66
N ASP A 108 -3.79 15.47 -9.16
CA ASP A 108 -5.11 15.04 -8.74
C ASP A 108 -5.21 13.50 -8.79
N PRO A 109 -5.16 12.83 -7.61
CA PRO A 109 -5.31 11.38 -7.54
C PRO A 109 -6.66 10.84 -8.06
N LEU A 110 -7.67 11.70 -8.22
CA LEU A 110 -8.98 11.33 -8.75
C LEU A 110 -9.06 11.46 -10.28
N ALA A 111 -8.09 12.11 -10.92
CA ALA A 111 -8.02 12.27 -12.39
C ALA A 111 -7.56 10.98 -13.11
N THR A 112 -8.16 9.86 -12.73
CA THR A 112 -7.77 8.50 -13.12
C THR A 112 -8.06 8.21 -14.58
N ASP A 113 -9.16 8.72 -15.14
CA ASP A 113 -9.48 8.61 -16.56
C ASP A 113 -8.39 9.23 -17.45
N LEU A 114 -7.95 10.44 -17.09
CA LEU A 114 -6.96 11.18 -17.87
C LEU A 114 -5.58 10.49 -17.78
N ALA A 115 -5.25 9.95 -16.60
CA ALA A 115 -4.06 9.14 -16.42
C ALA A 115 -4.12 7.82 -17.20
N ALA A 116 -5.28 7.16 -17.25
CA ALA A 116 -5.49 5.93 -18.03
C ALA A 116 -5.28 6.19 -19.53
N LEU A 117 -5.93 7.23 -20.07
CA LEU A 117 -5.78 7.63 -21.48
C LEU A 117 -4.32 7.93 -21.82
N ALA A 118 -3.60 8.65 -20.95
CA ALA A 118 -2.19 8.92 -21.15
C ALA A 118 -1.35 7.65 -21.09
N SER A 119 -1.59 6.75 -20.14
CA SER A 119 -0.93 5.44 -20.06
C SER A 119 -1.16 4.58 -21.30
N GLU A 120 -2.38 4.56 -21.85
CA GLU A 120 -2.67 3.86 -23.12
C GLU A 120 -1.84 4.42 -24.27
N GLN A 121 -1.74 5.74 -24.38
CA GLN A 121 -0.92 6.38 -25.42
C GLN A 121 0.57 6.02 -25.28
N VAL A 122 1.08 5.83 -24.06
CA VAL A 122 2.42 5.30 -23.85
C VAL A 122 2.51 3.87 -24.39
N LEU A 123 1.57 2.99 -24.00
CA LEU A 123 1.61 1.57 -24.33
C LEU A 123 1.39 1.26 -25.81
N GLU A 124 0.66 2.12 -26.52
CA GLU A 124 0.55 2.07 -28.00
C GLU A 124 1.90 2.31 -28.69
N ARG A 125 2.79 3.10 -28.06
CA ARG A 125 4.10 3.46 -28.60
C ARG A 125 5.22 2.55 -28.10
N ASP A 126 5.12 2.13 -26.85
CA ASP A 126 6.09 1.28 -26.17
C ASP A 126 5.39 0.43 -25.12
N SER A 127 5.05 -0.81 -25.51
CA SER A 127 4.37 -1.77 -24.64
C SER A 127 5.30 -2.42 -23.60
N ALA A 128 6.61 -2.16 -23.63
CA ALA A 128 7.59 -2.80 -22.76
C ALA A 128 7.78 -2.07 -21.41
N ARG A 129 6.85 -1.18 -21.03
CA ARG A 129 6.96 -0.33 -19.84
C ARG A 129 6.16 -0.86 -18.65
N PRO A 130 6.78 -1.62 -17.71
CA PRO A 130 6.06 -2.27 -16.61
C PRO A 130 5.37 -1.28 -15.65
N PHE A 131 5.96 -0.12 -15.39
CA PHE A 131 5.38 0.91 -14.51
C PHE A 131 4.12 1.53 -15.11
N VAL A 132 4.08 1.69 -16.43
CA VAL A 132 2.92 2.23 -17.14
C VAL A 132 1.75 1.25 -17.09
N TRP A 133 2.01 -0.05 -17.27
CA TRP A 133 1.01 -1.10 -17.07
C TRP A 133 0.44 -1.11 -15.65
N ALA A 134 1.30 -0.96 -14.62
CA ALA A 134 0.85 -0.84 -13.23
C ALA A 134 -0.03 0.40 -13.01
N ARG A 135 0.36 1.55 -13.59
CA ARG A 135 -0.42 2.80 -13.52
C ARG A 135 -1.77 2.65 -14.22
N LEU A 136 -1.82 1.98 -15.36
CA LEU A 136 -3.08 1.70 -16.06
C LEU A 136 -4.00 0.82 -15.21
N ALA A 137 -3.47 -0.25 -14.59
CA ALA A 137 -4.24 -1.10 -13.68
C ALA A 137 -4.82 -0.31 -12.50
N TYR A 138 -4.02 0.60 -11.90
CA TYR A 138 -4.50 1.52 -10.86
C TYR A 138 -5.64 2.41 -11.34
N SER A 139 -5.44 3.14 -12.45
CA SER A 139 -6.45 4.09 -12.93
C SER A 139 -7.78 3.40 -13.26
N LEU A 140 -7.72 2.22 -13.88
CA LEU A 140 -8.91 1.41 -14.18
C LEU A 140 -9.59 0.89 -12.90
N SER A 141 -8.83 0.51 -11.87
CA SER A 141 -9.41 0.02 -10.60
C SER A 141 -10.14 1.12 -9.83
N GLN A 142 -9.61 2.35 -9.84
CA GLN A 142 -10.23 3.48 -9.15
C GLN A 142 -11.60 3.81 -9.73
N SER A 143 -11.73 3.75 -11.06
CA SER A 143 -13.00 3.99 -11.76
C SER A 143 -14.07 2.97 -11.36
N ALA A 144 -13.71 1.69 -11.28
CA ALA A 144 -14.62 0.62 -10.87
C ALA A 144 -14.98 0.69 -9.37
N THR A 145 -14.00 0.97 -8.51
CA THR A 145 -14.22 1.04 -7.06
C THR A 145 -15.18 2.17 -6.69
N ALA A 146 -15.13 3.31 -7.40
CA ALA A 146 -16.08 4.40 -7.21
C ALA A 146 -17.54 3.99 -7.53
N GLY A 147 -17.73 3.02 -8.42
CA GLY A 147 -19.04 2.42 -8.74
C GLY A 147 -19.43 1.24 -7.85
N GLY A 148 -18.54 0.77 -6.97
CA GLY A 148 -18.73 -0.50 -6.25
C GLY A 148 -18.72 -1.72 -7.16
N GLU A 149 -18.12 -1.59 -8.35
CA GLU A 149 -18.06 -2.65 -9.35
C GLU A 149 -16.83 -3.54 -9.13
N PRO A 150 -16.90 -4.83 -9.53
CA PRO A 150 -15.72 -5.70 -9.58
C PRO A 150 -14.61 -5.09 -10.43
N LEU A 151 -13.38 -5.49 -10.14
CA LEU A 151 -12.23 -5.04 -10.92
C LEU A 151 -12.40 -5.40 -12.42
N PRO A 152 -12.24 -4.44 -13.36
CA PRO A 152 -12.38 -4.73 -14.79
C PRO A 152 -11.29 -5.70 -15.26
N ASP A 153 -11.64 -6.63 -16.16
CA ASP A 153 -10.69 -7.60 -16.75
C ASP A 153 -9.42 -6.93 -17.28
N ARG A 154 -9.58 -5.75 -17.88
CA ARG A 154 -8.48 -4.97 -18.44
C ARG A 154 -7.51 -4.43 -17.38
N ALA A 155 -7.99 -4.16 -16.16
CA ALA A 155 -7.12 -3.80 -15.04
C ALA A 155 -6.32 -5.01 -14.55
N VAL A 156 -6.95 -6.19 -14.51
CA VAL A 156 -6.30 -7.47 -14.18
C VAL A 156 -5.24 -7.83 -15.22
N GLU A 157 -5.56 -7.67 -16.50
CA GLU A 157 -4.63 -7.88 -17.62
C GLU A 157 -3.43 -6.93 -17.51
N ALA A 158 -3.68 -5.64 -17.26
CA ALA A 158 -2.62 -4.66 -17.08
C ALA A 158 -1.70 -4.99 -15.89
N LEU A 159 -2.26 -5.45 -14.76
CA LEU A 159 -1.48 -5.94 -13.62
C LEU A 159 -0.60 -7.13 -14.01
N GLY A 160 -1.20 -8.14 -14.66
CA GLY A 160 -0.48 -9.33 -15.13
C GLY A 160 0.66 -8.96 -16.06
N ARG A 161 0.41 -8.07 -17.02
CA ARG A 161 1.42 -7.64 -17.98
C ARG A 161 2.56 -6.86 -17.32
N SER A 162 2.24 -6.03 -16.32
CA SER A 162 3.24 -5.38 -15.48
C SER A 162 4.16 -6.43 -14.83
N MET A 163 3.59 -7.43 -14.16
CA MET A 163 4.33 -8.49 -13.47
C MET A 163 5.19 -9.34 -14.43
N GLU A 164 4.66 -9.68 -15.61
CA GLU A 164 5.36 -10.48 -16.62
C GLU A 164 6.58 -9.77 -17.21
N LEU A 165 6.42 -8.51 -17.62
CA LEU A 165 7.49 -7.75 -18.27
C LEU A 165 8.68 -7.58 -17.34
N CYS A 166 8.42 -7.42 -16.06
CA CYS A 166 9.47 -7.20 -15.11
C CYS A 166 9.01 -7.53 -13.68
N PRO A 167 9.28 -8.76 -13.20
CA PRO A 167 8.84 -9.21 -11.88
C PRO A 167 9.46 -8.41 -10.73
N VAL A 168 10.74 -8.00 -10.85
CA VAL A 168 11.53 -7.39 -9.75
C VAL A 168 12.35 -6.16 -10.15
N CYS A 169 11.82 -5.29 -11.00
CA CYS A 169 12.52 -4.06 -11.45
C CYS A 169 12.91 -3.15 -10.31
N SER A 170 11.98 -2.94 -9.38
CA SER A 170 12.17 -2.07 -8.23
C SER A 170 11.37 -2.55 -7.02
N PRO A 171 11.88 -2.34 -5.80
CA PRO A 171 11.14 -2.62 -4.58
C PRO A 171 9.78 -1.95 -4.53
N ASP A 172 9.69 -0.68 -4.94
CA ASP A 172 8.45 0.09 -4.89
C ASP A 172 7.37 -0.48 -5.81
N LEU A 173 7.74 -0.98 -6.99
CA LEU A 173 6.78 -1.58 -7.90
C LEU A 173 6.27 -2.92 -7.39
N VAL A 174 7.15 -3.73 -6.79
CA VAL A 174 6.76 -5.00 -6.16
C VAL A 174 5.85 -4.75 -4.95
N ARG A 175 6.18 -3.79 -4.08
CA ARG A 175 5.33 -3.38 -2.96
C ARG A 175 3.95 -2.96 -3.46
N TRP A 176 3.90 -2.08 -4.48
CA TRP A 176 2.65 -1.60 -5.03
C TRP A 176 1.78 -2.74 -5.58
N ARG A 177 2.35 -3.61 -6.43
CA ARG A 177 1.62 -4.75 -6.99
C ARG A 177 1.10 -5.70 -5.91
N PHE A 178 1.90 -5.96 -4.89
CA PHE A 178 1.50 -6.83 -3.80
C PHE A 178 0.36 -6.22 -2.98
N SER A 179 0.44 -4.93 -2.65
CA SER A 179 -0.66 -4.19 -2.01
C SER A 179 -1.92 -4.19 -2.87
N PHE A 180 -1.79 -3.95 -4.18
CA PHE A 180 -2.92 -3.98 -5.14
C PHE A 180 -3.61 -5.35 -5.14
N VAL A 181 -2.84 -6.44 -5.19
CA VAL A 181 -3.38 -7.81 -5.15
C VAL A 181 -4.15 -8.10 -3.87
N LEU A 182 -3.65 -7.64 -2.72
CA LEU A 182 -4.34 -7.86 -1.44
C LEU A 182 -5.63 -7.02 -1.35
N ALA A 183 -5.61 -5.80 -1.87
CA ALA A 183 -6.77 -4.92 -1.87
C ALA A 183 -7.92 -5.42 -2.76
N HIS A 184 -7.58 -6.06 -3.88
CA HIS A 184 -8.56 -6.59 -4.83
C HIS A 184 -8.62 -8.12 -4.79
N TRP A 185 -8.38 -8.73 -3.62
CA TRP A 185 -8.11 -10.16 -3.50
C TRP A 185 -9.13 -11.03 -4.23
N SER A 186 -10.43 -10.79 -4.06
CA SER A 186 -11.52 -11.56 -4.68
C SER A 186 -11.45 -11.58 -6.20
N ASP A 187 -11.02 -10.48 -6.81
CA ASP A 187 -11.11 -10.24 -8.24
C ASP A 187 -9.82 -10.65 -8.98
N ILE A 188 -8.70 -10.73 -8.26
CA ILE A 188 -7.43 -11.18 -8.85
C ILE A 188 -7.42 -12.70 -9.03
N PRO A 189 -7.05 -13.25 -10.19
CA PRO A 189 -6.93 -14.70 -10.39
C PRO A 189 -5.79 -15.31 -9.55
N ASP A 190 -5.95 -16.58 -9.15
CA ASP A 190 -5.00 -17.28 -8.27
C ASP A 190 -3.55 -17.27 -8.79
N SER A 191 -3.37 -17.34 -10.11
CA SER A 191 -2.05 -17.28 -10.76
C SER A 191 -1.31 -15.98 -10.42
N LEU A 192 -1.98 -14.83 -10.51
CA LEU A 192 -1.42 -13.52 -10.18
C LEU A 192 -1.26 -13.32 -8.68
N ARG A 193 -2.17 -13.86 -7.86
CA ARG A 193 -2.01 -13.88 -6.39
C ARG A 193 -0.70 -14.57 -6.02
N ARG A 194 -0.49 -15.80 -6.50
CA ARG A 194 0.74 -16.56 -6.25
C ARG A 194 1.97 -15.86 -6.80
N GLN A 195 1.87 -15.22 -7.96
CA GLN A 195 2.97 -14.44 -8.54
C GLN A 195 3.38 -13.28 -7.64
N ALA A 196 2.42 -12.47 -7.17
CA ALA A 196 2.70 -11.36 -6.28
C ALA A 196 3.40 -11.80 -4.99
N PHE A 197 2.97 -12.92 -4.39
CA PHE A 197 3.66 -13.51 -3.23
C PHE A 197 5.09 -13.95 -3.57
N ARG A 198 5.33 -14.59 -4.73
CA ARG A 198 6.68 -14.96 -5.18
C ARG A 198 7.58 -13.75 -5.39
N ASP A 199 7.06 -12.69 -6.00
CA ASP A 199 7.82 -11.47 -6.26
C ASP A 199 8.12 -10.75 -4.93
N SER A 200 7.17 -10.71 -4.00
CA SER A 200 7.35 -10.10 -2.67
C SER A 200 8.35 -10.84 -1.77
N GLU A 201 8.49 -12.16 -1.93
CA GLU A 201 9.44 -12.96 -1.17
C GLU A 201 10.89 -12.51 -1.39
N LEU A 202 11.19 -11.89 -2.54
CA LEU A 202 12.49 -11.30 -2.82
C LEU A 202 12.74 -10.04 -1.97
N LEU A 203 11.71 -9.20 -1.76
CA LEU A 203 11.79 -8.06 -0.83
C LEU A 203 11.96 -8.50 0.61
N ARG A 204 11.22 -9.54 1.03
CA ARG A 204 11.31 -10.03 2.40
C ARG A 204 12.73 -10.48 2.77
N ARG A 205 13.47 -11.04 1.81
CA ARG A 205 14.84 -11.52 2.02
C ARG A 205 15.87 -10.42 2.20
N SER A 206 15.64 -9.21 1.66
CA SER A 206 16.55 -8.08 1.92
C SER A 206 16.44 -7.57 3.36
N GLY A 207 15.32 -7.87 4.05
CA GLY A 207 15.10 -7.49 5.44
C GLY A 207 14.68 -6.02 5.65
N GLU A 208 14.74 -5.20 4.59
CA GLU A 208 14.40 -3.76 4.65
C GLU A 208 12.90 -3.49 4.77
N ASP A 209 12.06 -4.52 4.62
CA ASP A 209 10.60 -4.42 4.47
C ASP A 209 9.78 -5.08 5.58
N ALA A 210 10.39 -5.36 6.73
CA ALA A 210 9.73 -6.12 7.81
C ALA A 210 8.41 -5.46 8.29
N GLU A 211 8.39 -4.13 8.46
CA GLU A 211 7.20 -3.39 8.88
C GLU A 211 6.09 -3.44 7.82
N PHE A 212 6.44 -3.21 6.55
CA PHE A 212 5.50 -3.30 5.43
C PHE A 212 4.80 -4.67 5.38
N PHE A 213 5.55 -5.76 5.54
CA PHE A 213 4.96 -7.11 5.56
C PHE A 213 4.11 -7.37 6.82
N ALA A 214 4.43 -6.77 7.96
CA ALA A 214 3.61 -6.88 9.15
C ALA A 214 2.25 -6.20 8.96
N ASP A 215 2.23 -5.01 8.37
CA ASP A 215 1.00 -4.26 8.07
C ASP A 215 0.12 -5.00 7.06
N LEU A 216 0.72 -5.51 5.99
CA LEU A 216 -0.02 -6.29 4.99
C LEU A 216 -0.58 -7.60 5.55
N ARG A 217 0.16 -8.27 6.45
CA ARG A 217 -0.34 -9.47 7.13
C ARG A 217 -1.50 -9.14 8.06
N ALA A 218 -1.44 -8.02 8.76
CA ALA A 218 -2.53 -7.55 9.62
C ALA A 218 -3.79 -7.24 8.78
N MET A 219 -3.62 -6.51 7.66
CA MET A 219 -4.69 -6.26 6.69
C MET A 219 -5.29 -7.57 6.17
N ALA A 220 -4.47 -8.48 5.67
CA ALA A 220 -4.92 -9.74 5.10
C ALA A 220 -5.74 -10.57 6.10
N ARG A 221 -5.37 -10.59 7.38
CA ARG A 221 -6.14 -11.27 8.43
C ARG A 221 -7.53 -10.65 8.63
N ARG A 222 -7.65 -9.32 8.59
CA ARG A 222 -8.95 -8.65 8.71
C ARG A 222 -9.87 -9.02 7.55
N GLU A 223 -9.32 -9.10 6.35
CA GLU A 223 -10.05 -9.43 5.12
C GLU A 223 -10.23 -10.94 4.88
N GLY A 224 -9.81 -11.80 5.83
CA GLY A 224 -9.93 -13.26 5.70
C GLY A 224 -9.04 -13.88 4.62
N ILE A 225 -8.00 -13.16 4.17
CA ILE A 225 -7.05 -13.62 3.15
C ILE A 225 -6.08 -14.64 3.78
N PRO A 226 -5.87 -15.83 3.17
CA PRO A 226 -4.96 -16.87 3.68
C PRO A 226 -3.48 -16.54 3.42
N PHE A 227 -3.01 -15.40 3.94
CA PHE A 227 -1.69 -14.82 3.68
C PHE A 227 -0.53 -15.80 3.93
N ASP A 228 -0.56 -16.50 5.08
CA ASP A 228 0.53 -17.38 5.49
C ASP A 228 0.67 -18.59 4.55
N ALA A 229 -0.43 -19.13 4.04
CA ALA A 229 -0.43 -20.25 3.09
C ALA A 229 0.23 -19.85 1.75
N TYR A 230 -0.18 -18.72 1.17
CA TYR A 230 0.44 -18.23 -0.07
C TYR A 230 1.92 -17.88 0.10
N ARG A 231 2.28 -17.31 1.26
CA ARG A 231 3.68 -17.01 1.60
C ARG A 231 4.52 -18.28 1.69
N GLU A 232 4.03 -19.31 2.37
CA GLU A 232 4.73 -20.59 2.50
C GLU A 232 4.92 -21.27 1.14
N ASP A 233 3.90 -21.24 0.29
CA ASP A 233 3.99 -21.72 -1.09
C ASP A 233 5.05 -20.95 -1.90
N ALA A 234 5.09 -19.62 -1.78
CA ALA A 234 6.08 -18.79 -2.44
C ALA A 234 7.52 -19.05 -1.93
N ALA A 235 7.69 -19.25 -0.63
CA ALA A 235 8.96 -19.62 -0.02
C ALA A 235 9.44 -20.98 -0.54
N ARG A 236 8.56 -21.98 -0.59
CA ARG A 236 8.86 -23.33 -1.12
C ARG A 236 9.27 -23.28 -2.59
N ALA A 237 8.51 -22.58 -3.42
CA ALA A 237 8.83 -22.39 -4.84
C ALA A 237 10.18 -21.71 -5.06
N SER A 238 10.56 -20.79 -4.17
CA SER A 238 11.83 -20.07 -4.25
C SER A 238 13.01 -20.87 -3.69
N ALA A 239 12.78 -21.81 -2.78
CA ALA A 239 13.80 -22.74 -2.29
C ALA A 239 14.16 -23.80 -3.34
N GLY A 240 13.17 -24.37 -4.04
CA GLY A 240 13.38 -25.37 -5.09
C GLY A 240 14.26 -24.87 -6.25
N ARG A 241 14.19 -23.57 -6.58
CA ARG A 241 15.05 -22.97 -7.62
C ARG A 241 16.54 -22.94 -7.26
N ARG A 242 16.92 -22.93 -5.98
CA ARG A 242 18.35 -22.93 -5.60
C ARG A 242 19.01 -24.29 -5.80
N GLN A 243 18.29 -25.39 -5.58
CA GLN A 243 18.86 -26.74 -5.69
C GLN A 243 19.23 -27.13 -7.13
N VAL A 244 18.62 -26.52 -8.15
CA VAL A 244 18.91 -26.82 -9.57
C VAL A 244 20.17 -26.09 -10.06
N SER A 245 20.60 -25.04 -9.36
CA SER A 245 21.71 -24.19 -9.80
C SER A 245 23.07 -24.55 -9.21
N ASP A 246 23.14 -25.52 -8.29
CA ASP A 246 24.43 -26.01 -7.81
C ASP A 246 25.08 -26.85 -8.93
N PRO A 247 26.20 -26.41 -9.52
CA PRO A 247 26.88 -27.22 -10.52
C PRO A 247 27.27 -28.56 -9.89
N PRO A 248 27.16 -29.68 -10.64
CA PRO A 248 27.55 -30.98 -10.12
C PRO A 248 28.99 -30.86 -9.59
N GLN A 249 29.16 -31.09 -8.29
CA GLN A 249 30.49 -31.06 -7.70
C GLN A 249 31.35 -32.06 -8.46
N ALA A 250 32.40 -31.55 -9.11
CA ALA A 250 33.35 -32.39 -9.82
C ALA A 250 33.94 -33.37 -8.80
N VAL A 251 33.51 -34.63 -8.89
CA VAL A 251 34.08 -35.72 -8.11
C VAL A 251 35.53 -35.83 -8.55
N ALA A 252 36.46 -35.50 -7.66
CA ALA A 252 37.89 -35.60 -7.94
C ALA A 252 38.24 -37.06 -8.28
N PRO A 253 38.93 -37.33 -9.41
CA PRO A 253 39.42 -38.66 -9.70
C PRO A 253 40.49 -39.05 -8.67
N GLY A 254 40.30 -40.20 -8.04
CA GLY A 254 41.27 -40.84 -7.15
C GLY A 254 42.34 -41.63 -7.87
#